data_AF-A0A258AIM5-F1
#
_entry.id   AF-A0A258AIM5-F1
#
_cell.length_a   1.000
_cell.length_b   1.000
_cell.length_c   1.000
_cell.angle_alpha   90.00
_cell.angle_beta   90.00
_cell.angle_gamma   90.00
#
_symmetry.space_group_name_H-M   'P 1'
#
loop_
_entity.id
_entity.type
_entity.pdbx_description
1 polymer ?
#
loop_
_entity_poly.entity_id
_entity_poly.type
_entity_poly.pdbx_seq_one_letter_code
_entity_poly.pdbx_strand_id
1 'polypeptide(L)'
;MPGTIALRPVTPADEAFLLAVYASTRAEELALSGWTDEQKDQFCRMQFTGQDAHYRGNYPTAQLHVILKDGIPAGRLYVDRWEKE
;
A
#
# COMPACT_ATOMS: atom_id res chain seq x y z
N MET A 1 -13.11 -21.88 10.11
CA MET A 1 -11.74 -21.79 10.65
C MET A 1 -11.14 -20.46 10.21
N PRO A 2 -10.35 -19.75 11.03
CA PRO A 2 -9.66 -18.55 10.56
C PRO A 2 -8.72 -18.93 9.40
N GLY A 3 -8.72 -18.12 8.34
CA GLY A 3 -7.88 -18.34 7.15
C GLY A 3 -6.38 -18.20 7.46
N THR A 4 -5.53 -18.72 6.58
CA THR A 4 -4.07 -18.65 6.76
C THR A 4 -3.56 -17.28 6.34
N ILE A 5 -2.78 -16.62 7.20
CA ILE A 5 -2.10 -15.36 6.89
C ILE A 5 -0.63 -15.64 6.58
N ALA A 6 -0.14 -15.09 5.46
CA ALA A 6 1.25 -15.15 5.06
C ALA A 6 1.76 -13.77 4.61
N LEU A 7 3.08 -13.58 4.64
CA LEU A 7 3.76 -12.40 4.13
C LEU A 7 4.68 -12.81 3.00
N ARG A 8 4.73 -12.01 1.94
CA ARG A 8 5.76 -12.13 0.90
C ARG A 8 6.34 -10.75 0.55
N PRO A 9 7.59 -10.67 0.11
CA PRO A 9 8.17 -9.40 -0.36
C PRO A 9 7.34 -8.78 -1.49
N VAL A 10 7.29 -7.45 -1.49
CA VAL A 10 6.75 -6.67 -2.61
C VAL A 10 7.63 -6.84 -3.85
N THR A 11 6.99 -6.96 -5.00
CA THR A 11 7.62 -6.97 -6.32
C THR A 11 7.09 -5.81 -7.16
N PRO A 12 7.76 -5.44 -8.27
CA PRO A 12 7.23 -4.42 -9.19
C PRO A 12 5.84 -4.77 -9.75
N ALA A 13 5.49 -6.06 -9.85
CA ALA A 13 4.16 -6.49 -10.32
C ALA A 13 3.03 -6.14 -9.33
N ASP A 14 3.35 -5.82 -8.07
CA ASP A 14 2.38 -5.49 -7.04
C ASP A 14 1.96 -4.01 -7.06
N GLU A 15 2.56 -3.17 -7.90
CA GLU A 15 2.32 -1.72 -7.89
C GLU A 15 0.83 -1.38 -8.01
N ALA A 16 0.12 -1.99 -8.96
CA ALA A 16 -1.31 -1.79 -9.14
C ALA A 16 -2.13 -2.21 -7.91
N PHE A 17 -1.74 -3.31 -7.26
CA PHE A 17 -2.37 -3.78 -6.03
C PHE A 17 -2.10 -2.84 -4.85
N LEU A 18 -0.86 -2.40 -4.68
CA LEU A 18 -0.47 -1.48 -3.60
C LEU A 18 -1.17 -0.14 -3.73
N LEU A 19 -1.34 0.36 -4.95
CA LEU A 19 -2.14 1.53 -5.24
C LEU A 19 -3.62 1.31 -4.87
N ALA A 20 -4.20 0.17 -5.24
CA ALA A 20 -5.59 -0.14 -4.89
C ALA A 20 -5.80 -0.20 -3.37
N VAL A 21 -4.88 -0.81 -2.63
CA VAL A 21 -4.88 -0.82 -1.15
C VAL A 21 -4.76 0.59 -0.59
N TYR A 22 -3.92 1.45 -1.18
CA TYR A 22 -3.78 2.84 -0.76
C TYR A 22 -5.02 3.70 -1.05
N ALA A 23 -5.68 3.45 -2.18
CA ALA A 23 -6.92 4.11 -2.55
C ALA A 23 -8.07 3.69 -1.64
N SER A 24 -8.15 2.40 -1.28
CA SER A 24 -9.22 1.90 -0.40
C SER A 24 -9.22 2.53 0.99
N THR A 25 -8.05 2.90 1.54
CA THR A 25 -7.98 3.59 2.83
C THR A 25 -8.44 5.04 2.78
N ARG A 26 -8.55 5.63 1.58
CA ARG A 26 -9.04 7.01 1.37
C ARG A 26 -10.38 7.06 0.67
N ALA A 27 -10.98 5.92 0.36
CA ALA A 27 -12.23 5.85 -0.37
C ALA A 27 -13.34 6.60 0.36
N GLU A 28 -13.42 6.47 1.69
CA GLU A 28 -14.41 7.18 2.52
C GLU A 28 -14.18 8.70 2.52
N GLU A 29 -12.94 9.15 2.67
CA GLU A 29 -12.59 10.59 2.63
C GLU A 29 -12.87 11.19 1.25
N LEU A 30 -12.50 10.48 0.19
CA LEU A 30 -12.68 10.91 -1.20
C LEU A 30 -14.13 10.79 -1.68
N ALA A 31 -14.97 9.99 -1.02
CA ALA A 31 -16.39 9.93 -1.34
C ALA A 31 -17.10 11.28 -1.09
N LEU A 32 -16.59 12.07 -0.13
CA LEU A 32 -17.17 13.36 0.26
C LEU A 32 -16.65 14.54 -0.57
N SER A 33 -15.66 14.34 -1.45
CA SER A 33 -15.02 15.44 -2.20
C SER A 33 -15.82 15.92 -3.42
N GLY A 34 -16.81 15.14 -3.86
CA GLY A 34 -17.55 15.40 -5.11
C GLY A 34 -16.74 15.14 -6.39
N TRP A 35 -15.56 14.53 -6.29
CA TRP A 35 -14.72 14.20 -7.44
C TRP A 35 -15.26 13.01 -8.24
N THR A 36 -14.96 12.99 -9.54
CA THR A 36 -15.17 11.80 -10.39
C THR A 36 -14.21 10.69 -10.00
N ASP A 37 -14.51 9.47 -10.40
CA ASP A 37 -13.65 8.33 -10.07
C ASP A 37 -12.27 8.44 -10.76
N GLU A 38 -12.19 9.01 -11.97
CA GLU A 38 -10.91 9.35 -12.61
C GLU A 38 -10.10 10.37 -11.80
N GLN A 39 -10.75 11.39 -11.23
CA GLN A 39 -10.06 12.40 -10.41
C GLN A 39 -9.53 11.79 -9.11
N LYS A 40 -10.30 10.89 -8.48
CA LYS A 40 -9.86 10.15 -7.29
C LYS A 40 -8.68 9.23 -7.64
N ASP A 41 -8.73 8.51 -8.75
CA ASP A 41 -7.65 7.63 -9.19
C ASP A 41 -6.36 8.41 -9.48
N GLN A 42 -6.44 9.52 -10.21
CA GLN A 42 -5.29 10.38 -10.47
C GLN A 42 -4.68 10.95 -9.19
N PHE A 43 -5.51 11.42 -8.26
CA PHE A 43 -5.05 11.93 -6.97
C PHE A 43 -4.36 10.84 -6.15
N CYS A 44 -4.97 9.65 -6.05
CA CYS A 44 -4.41 8.51 -5.36
C CYS A 44 -3.07 8.07 -5.96
N ARG A 45 -2.96 8.02 -7.30
CA ARG A 45 -1.70 7.71 -7.99
C ARG A 45 -0.60 8.70 -7.65
N MET A 46 -0.88 10.00 -7.79
CA MET A 46 0.11 11.05 -7.50
C MET A 46 0.63 10.94 -6.06
N GLN A 47 -0.28 10.79 -5.10
CA GLN A 47 0.05 10.66 -3.68
C GLN A 47 0.79 9.35 -3.38
N PHE A 48 0.39 8.24 -4.00
CA PHE A 48 1.05 6.95 -3.85
C PHE A 48 2.47 6.97 -4.39
N THR A 49 2.71 7.51 -5.59
CA THR A 49 4.06 7.60 -6.18
C THR A 49 5.00 8.44 -5.29
N GLY A 50 4.52 9.57 -4.78
CA GLY A 50 5.30 10.40 -3.86
C GLY A 50 5.63 9.66 -2.55
N GLN A 51 4.66 8.95 -1.99
CA GLN A 51 4.86 8.14 -0.79
C GLN A 51 5.84 6.97 -1.02
N ASP A 52 5.71 6.24 -2.12
CA ASP A 52 6.58 5.09 -2.43
C ASP A 52 8.03 5.53 -2.65
N ALA A 53 8.23 6.63 -3.40
CA ALA A 53 9.56 7.23 -3.59
C ALA A 53 10.17 7.69 -2.25
N HIS A 54 9.38 8.32 -1.39
CA HIS A 54 9.83 8.72 -0.05
C HIS A 54 10.23 7.51 0.80
N TYR A 55 9.40 6.45 0.83
CA TYR A 55 9.72 5.26 1.62
C TYR A 55 10.99 4.57 1.16
N ARG A 56 11.17 4.40 -0.16
CA ARG A 56 12.37 3.78 -0.73
C ARG A 56 13.63 4.63 -0.52
N GLY A 57 13.50 5.95 -0.52
CA GLY A 57 14.61 6.87 -0.32
C GLY A 57 15.04 7.00 1.15
N ASN A 58 14.08 7.13 2.07
CA ASN A 58 14.36 7.43 3.47
C ASN A 58 14.53 6.19 4.35
N TYR A 59 13.96 5.05 3.94
CA TYR A 59 14.02 3.80 4.69
C TYR A 59 14.56 2.68 3.79
N PRO A 60 15.84 2.75 3.36
CA PRO A 60 16.43 1.76 2.47
C PRO A 60 16.48 0.35 3.08
N THR A 61 16.41 0.24 4.41
CA THR A 61 16.35 -1.02 5.17
C THR A 61 14.92 -1.50 5.43
N ALA A 62 13.90 -0.73 5.04
CA ALA A 62 12.51 -1.13 5.24
C ALA A 62 12.20 -2.40 4.47
N GLN A 63 11.48 -3.29 5.15
CA GLN A 63 10.92 -4.49 4.55
C GLN A 63 9.49 -4.22 4.11
N LEU A 64 9.26 -4.25 2.81
CA LEU A 64 7.94 -4.07 2.20
C LEU A 64 7.34 -5.44 1.88
N HIS A 65 6.21 -5.76 2.48
CA HIS A 65 5.52 -7.02 2.30
C HIS A 65 4.08 -6.83 1.80
N VAL A 66 3.63 -7.77 0.97
CA VAL A 66 2.21 -8.01 0.70
C VAL A 66 1.69 -9.01 1.72
N ILE A 67 0.55 -8.68 2.34
CA ILE A 67 -0.19 -9.58 3.22
C ILE A 67 -1.06 -10.47 2.34
N LEU A 68 -0.92 -11.78 2.50
CA LEU A 68 -1.74 -12.79 1.83
C LEU A 68 -2.70 -13.40 2.85
N LYS A 69 -3.99 -13.47 2.51
CA LYS A 69 -4.99 -14.27 3.22
C LYS A 69 -5.42 -15.41 2.31
N ASP A 70 -5.20 -16.64 2.75
CA ASP A 70 -5.51 -17.85 1.97
C ASP A 70 -4.85 -17.83 0.57
N GLY A 71 -3.64 -17.25 0.48
CA GLY A 71 -2.88 -17.09 -0.77
C GLY A 71 -3.27 -15.87 -1.63
N ILE A 72 -4.32 -15.13 -1.23
CA ILE A 72 -4.82 -13.96 -1.97
C ILE A 72 -4.28 -12.67 -1.35
N PRO A 73 -3.75 -11.71 -2.14
CA PRO A 73 -3.36 -10.40 -1.66
C PRO A 73 -4.52 -9.68 -0.93
N ALA A 74 -4.27 -9.32 0.33
CA ALA A 74 -5.27 -8.75 1.23
C ALA A 74 -4.82 -7.43 1.88
N GLY A 75 -3.54 -7.05 1.73
CA GLY A 75 -3.03 -5.78 2.23
C GLY A 75 -1.54 -5.62 2.03
N ARG A 76 -0.97 -4.61 2.68
CA ARG A 76 0.47 -4.31 2.65
C ARG A 76 0.99 -4.03 4.06
N LEU A 77 2.26 -4.35 4.30
CA LEU A 77 2.96 -4.12 5.55
C LEU A 77 4.35 -3.57 5.26
N TYR A 78 4.62 -2.33 5.63
CA TYR A 78 5.94 -1.70 5.52
C TYR A 78 6.51 -1.55 6.93
N VAL A 79 7.68 -2.15 7.16
CA VAL A 79 8.33 -2.14 8.48
C VAL A 79 9.78 -1.77 8.30
N ASP A 80 10.19 -0.67 8.91
CA ASP A 80 11.60 -0.41 9.16
C ASP A 80 11.90 -0.69 10.63
N ARG A 81 13.01 -1.37 10.91
CA ARG A 81 13.41 -1.76 12.27
C ARG A 81 14.69 -1.01 12.62
N TRP A 82 14.61 -0.15 13.63
CA TRP A 82 15.77 0.57 14.13
C TRP A 82 16.29 -0.11 15.41
N GLU A 83 17.60 -0.36 15.45
CA GLU A 83 18.29 -0.77 16.67
C GLU A 83 18.50 0.47 17.55
N LYS A 84 17.53 0.72 18.45
CA LYS A 84 17.52 1.61 19.64
C LYS A 84 16.56 2.81 19.60
N GLU A 85 15.71 2.84 20.63
CA GLU A 85 15.43 4.04 21.43
C GLU A 85 16.64 4.40 22.30
#